data_AF-U5E8D2-F1
#
_entry.id   AF-U5E8D2-F1
#
_cell.length_a   1.000
_cell.length_b   1.000
_cell.length_c   1.000
_cell.angle_alpha   90.00
_cell.angle_beta   90.00
_cell.angle_gamma   90.00
#
_symmetry.space_group_name_H-M   'P 1'
#
loop_
_entity.id
_entity.type
_entity.pdbx_description
1 polymer ?
#
loop_
_entity_poly.entity_id
_entity_poly.type
_entity_poly.pdbx_seq_one_letter_code
_entity_poly.pdbx_strand_id
1 'polypeptide(L)'
;MLVYLAQNTPTGPEFGKASPLGLLVILILLAGTVLLVRSMNKHLKGLPETFEPEHPEPDQKADEGTEPGAIEPETGKGATETPKTE
;
A
#
# COMPACT_ATOMS: atom_id res chain seq x y z
N MET A 1 13.21 36.70 -30.55
CA MET A 1 12.28 35.98 -29.64
C MET A 1 12.98 34.91 -28.82
N LEU A 2 13.83 34.06 -29.40
CA LEU A 2 14.57 33.01 -28.66
C LEU A 2 15.57 33.53 -27.61
N VAL A 3 16.17 34.70 -27.83
CA VAL A 3 17.17 35.29 -26.91
C VAL A 3 16.54 35.75 -25.57
N TYR A 4 15.25 36.11 -25.56
CA TYR A 4 14.56 36.62 -24.37
C TYR A 4 14.27 35.53 -23.33
N LEU A 5 14.04 34.28 -23.76
CA LEU A 5 13.85 33.13 -22.86
C LEU A 5 15.18 32.68 -22.21
N ALA A 6 16.31 32.89 -22.89
CA ALA A 6 17.62 32.46 -22.40
C ALA A 6 18.18 33.37 -21.28
N GLN A 7 17.73 34.62 -21.21
CA GLN A 7 18.23 35.61 -20.23
C GLN A 7 17.48 35.59 -18.89
N ASN A 8 16.36 34.87 -18.80
CA ASN A 8 15.57 34.81 -17.57
C ASN A 8 16.02 33.61 -16.71
N THR A 9 17.31 33.50 -16.42
CA THR A 9 17.79 32.64 -15.33
C THR A 9 17.42 33.36 -14.04
N PRO A 10 16.45 32.88 -13.25
CA PRO A 10 16.00 33.58 -12.05
C PRO A 10 17.00 33.40 -10.90
N THR A 11 18.30 33.56 -11.16
CA THR A 11 19.37 33.45 -10.18
C THR A 11 19.63 34.82 -9.57
N GLY A 12 18.67 35.29 -8.76
CA GLY A 12 18.83 36.49 -7.93
C GLY A 12 19.75 36.23 -6.72
N PRO A 13 20.08 37.25 -5.91
CA PRO A 13 20.93 37.11 -4.72
C PRO A 13 20.47 36.05 -3.70
N GLU A 14 19.21 35.64 -3.74
CA GLU A 14 18.60 34.61 -2.89
C GLU A 14 18.82 33.18 -3.40
N PHE A 15 19.31 33.01 -4.64
CA PHE A 15 19.62 31.70 -5.19
C PHE A 15 20.78 31.07 -4.41
N GLY A 16 20.52 29.92 -3.80
CA GLY A 16 21.46 29.25 -2.91
C GLY A 16 21.23 29.50 -1.42
N LYS A 17 20.49 30.54 -0.99
CA LYS A 17 20.09 30.69 0.43
C LYS A 17 19.06 29.67 0.87
N ALA A 18 18.25 29.17 -0.08
CA ALA A 18 17.32 28.08 0.15
C ALA A 18 17.99 26.69 0.19
N SER A 19 19.21 26.55 -0.35
CA SER A 19 19.92 25.26 -0.45
C SER A 19 20.30 24.67 0.92
N PRO A 20 20.81 25.44 1.90
CA PRO A 20 21.13 24.92 3.23
C PRO A 20 19.92 24.34 3.96
N LEU A 21 18.76 25.01 3.88
CA LEU A 21 17.54 24.53 4.53
C LEU A 21 17.00 23.27 3.84
N GLY A 22 17.01 23.24 2.50
CA GLY A 22 16.62 22.06 1.73
C GLY A 22 17.48 20.84 2.07
N LEU A 23 18.80 21.03 2.22
CA LEU A 23 19.71 19.95 2.63
C LEU A 23 19.36 19.42 4.02
N LEU A 24 19.10 20.30 5.00
CA LEU A 24 18.69 19.89 6.34
C LEU A 24 17.39 19.06 6.32
N VAL A 25 16.38 19.51 5.57
CA VAL A 25 15.11 18.77 5.42
C VAL A 25 15.35 17.41 4.77
N ILE A 26 16.19 17.34 3.73
CA ILE A 26 16.56 16.08 3.07
C ILE A 26 17.26 15.13 4.04
N LEU A 27 18.16 15.61 4.89
CA LEU A 27 18.82 14.76 5.90
C LEU A 27 17.84 14.20 6.92
N ILE A 28 16.91 15.03 7.41
CA ILE A 28 15.85 14.58 8.33
C ILE A 28 14.95 13.55 7.64
N LEU A 29 14.58 13.79 6.38
CA LEU A 29 13.77 12.88 5.59
C LEU A 29 14.50 11.54 5.39
N LEU A 30 15.77 11.56 4.98
CA LEU A 30 16.61 10.37 4.85
C LEU A 30 16.71 9.59 6.17
N ALA A 31 16.93 10.29 7.28
CA ALA A 31 16.95 9.66 8.60
C ALA A 31 15.60 9.02 8.95
N GLY A 32 14.49 9.71 8.66
CA GLY A 32 13.14 9.19 8.82
C GLY A 32 12.87 7.95 7.95
N THR A 33 13.27 7.97 6.68
CA THR A 33 13.15 6.83 5.77
C THR A 33 13.97 5.64 6.26
N VAL A 34 15.22 5.85 6.69
CA VAL A 34 16.07 4.77 7.22
C VAL A 34 15.48 4.19 8.51
N LEU A 35 14.98 5.05 9.41
CA LEU A 35 14.32 4.61 10.64
C LEU A 35 13.07 3.80 10.33
N LEU A 36 12.26 4.24 9.37
CA LEU A 36 11.06 3.54 8.94
C LEU A 36 11.39 2.17 8.36
N VAL A 37 12.35 2.09 7.45
CA VAL A 37 12.82 0.82 6.88
C VAL A 37 13.30 -0.11 7.99
N ARG A 38 14.10 0.39 8.95
CA ARG A 38 14.57 -0.42 10.09
C ARG A 38 13.41 -0.88 10.98
N SER A 39 12.43 -0.01 11.22
CA SER A 39 11.24 -0.31 12.03
C SER A 39 10.40 -1.39 11.38
N MET A 40 10.08 -1.26 10.08
CA MET A 40 9.34 -2.26 9.33
C MET A 40 10.12 -3.58 9.23
N ASN A 41 11.42 -3.51 8.94
CA ASN A 41 12.28 -4.69 8.89
C ASN A 41 12.34 -5.45 10.23
N LYS A 42 12.16 -4.77 11.37
CA LYS A 42 12.06 -5.45 12.68
C LYS A 42 10.78 -6.28 12.81
N HIS A 43 9.65 -5.79 12.29
CA HIS A 43 8.38 -6.52 12.33
C HIS A 43 8.39 -7.72 11.38
N LEU A 44 9.01 -7.57 10.21
CA LEU A 44 9.15 -8.67 9.24
C LEU A 44 10.00 -9.83 9.80
N LYS A 45 10.95 -9.55 10.69
CA LYS A 45 11.76 -10.59 11.35
C LYS A 45 10.98 -11.43 12.37
N GLY A 46 9.78 -10.99 12.77
CA GLY A 46 8.91 -11.75 13.65
C GLY A 46 7.98 -12.71 12.92
N LEU A 47 8.05 -12.77 11.59
CA LEU A 47 7.20 -13.66 10.80
C LEU A 47 7.81 -15.07 10.75
N PRO A 48 6.99 -16.11 10.95
CA PRO A 48 7.43 -17.50 10.83
C PRO A 48 7.81 -17.82 9.38
N GLU A 49 8.71 -18.79 9.19
CA GLU A 49 9.19 -19.21 7.85
C GLU A 49 8.09 -19.89 7.03
N THR A 50 7.11 -20.48 7.72
CA THR A 50 5.92 -21.08 7.11
C THR A 50 4.67 -20.62 7.87
N PHE A 51 3.63 -20.28 7.12
CA PHE A 51 2.30 -20.00 7.67
C PHE A 51 1.45 -21.27 7.62
N GLU A 52 2.05 -22.42 7.90
CA GLU A 52 1.31 -23.67 8.05
C GLU A 52 0.77 -23.78 9.48
N PRO A 53 -0.55 -24.02 9.65
CA PRO A 53 -1.11 -24.31 10.96
C PRO A 53 -0.54 -25.65 11.46
N GLU A 54 0.34 -25.62 12.46
CA GLU A 54 0.82 -26.87 13.11
C GLU A 54 -0.32 -27.62 13.82
N HIS A 55 -1.41 -26.94 14.16
CA HIS A 55 -2.59 -27.55 14.76
C HIS A 55 -3.89 -26.97 14.16
N PRO A 56 -4.75 -27.80 13.54
CA PRO A 56 -6.05 -27.39 13.00
C PRO A 56 -7.08 -27.29 14.13
N GLU A 57 -6.94 -26.32 15.02
CA GLU A 57 -7.87 -26.04 16.13
C GLU A 57 -7.88 -24.50 16.38
N PRO A 58 -8.92 -23.93 17.00
CA PRO A 58 -9.89 -22.99 16.45
C PRO A 58 -9.46 -21.50 16.54
N ASP A 59 -8.19 -21.18 16.31
CA ASP A 59 -7.70 -19.78 16.25
C ASP A 59 -8.05 -19.05 14.93
N GLN A 60 -8.88 -19.68 14.09
CA GLN A 60 -9.49 -19.09 12.89
C GLN A 60 -10.53 -17.99 13.18
N LYS A 61 -10.77 -17.62 14.45
CA LYS A 61 -11.69 -16.50 14.79
C LYS A 61 -11.19 -15.11 14.37
N ALA A 62 -9.95 -15.00 13.90
CA ALA A 62 -9.43 -13.78 13.27
C ALA A 62 -9.53 -13.80 11.72
N ASP A 63 -9.86 -14.94 11.11
CA ASP A 63 -10.05 -15.11 9.65
C ASP A 63 -11.51 -14.90 9.22
N GLU A 64 -12.41 -14.68 10.18
CA GLU A 64 -13.83 -14.36 9.95
C GLU A 64 -14.06 -12.87 9.61
N GLY A 65 -13.05 -12.20 9.03
CA GLY A 65 -13.05 -10.77 8.72
C GLY A 65 -12.81 -10.43 7.24
N THR A 66 -12.54 -11.43 6.40
CA THR A 66 -12.51 -11.25 4.94
C THR A 66 -13.83 -11.78 4.39
N GLU A 67 -14.84 -10.92 4.26
CA GLU A 67 -16.04 -11.25 3.48
C GLU A 67 -15.59 -11.56 2.04
N PRO A 68 -15.66 -12.81 1.56
CA PRO A 68 -15.44 -13.11 0.16
C PRO A 68 -16.55 -12.38 -0.59
N GLY A 69 -16.15 -11.46 -1.48
CA GLY A 69 -17.02 -10.46 -2.07
C GLY A 69 -18.42 -10.95 -2.43
N ALA A 70 -19.40 -10.11 -2.15
CA ALA A 70 -20.77 -10.24 -2.64
C ALA A 70 -20.77 -10.39 -4.17
N ILE A 71 -20.78 -11.64 -4.63
CA ILE A 71 -21.37 -12.04 -5.89
C ILE A 71 -22.62 -12.83 -5.52
N GLU A 72 -23.74 -12.13 -5.32
CA GLU A 72 -25.04 -12.80 -5.37
C GLU A 72 -25.21 -13.38 -6.77
N PRO A 73 -25.33 -14.70 -6.95
CA PRO A 73 -25.99 -15.20 -8.14
C PRO A 73 -27.45 -14.78 -7.99
N GLU A 74 -27.80 -13.68 -8.67
CA GLU A 74 -29.17 -13.29 -8.98
C GLU A 74 -29.96 -14.57 -9.28
N THR A 75 -30.75 -14.99 -8.31
CA THR A 75 -31.62 -16.16 -8.44
C THR A 75 -32.76 -15.70 -9.34
N GLY A 76 -32.48 -15.75 -10.64
CA GLY A 76 -33.45 -15.60 -11.70
C GLY A 76 -34.51 -16.68 -11.53
N LYS A 77 -35.61 -16.28 -10.91
CA LYS A 77 -36.88 -16.96 -10.88
C LYS A 77 -37.35 -17.18 -12.34
N GLY A 78 -37.02 -18.34 -12.88
CA GLY A 78 -37.46 -18.82 -14.19
C GLY A 78 -37.82 -20.30 -14.07
N ALA A 79 -39.11 -20.58 -14.16
CA ALA A 79 -39.75 -21.88 -14.05
C ALA A 79 -38.97 -23.06 -14.68
N THR A 80 -38.79 -24.15 -13.92
CA THR A 80 -38.83 -25.52 -14.46
C THR A 80 -39.20 -26.47 -13.33
N GLU A 81 -40.50 -26.69 -13.14
CA GLU A 81 -41.01 -27.84 -12.42
C GLU A 81 -40.66 -29.08 -13.26
N THR A 82 -39.79 -29.95 -12.75
CA THR A 82 -39.54 -31.30 -13.28
C THR A 82 -40.74 -32.21 -12.98
N PRO A 83 -41.41 -32.81 -13.99
CA PRO A 83 -42.24 -33.98 -13.76
C PRO A 83 -41.34 -35.18 -13.48
N LYS A 84 -41.50 -35.78 -12.30
CA LYS A 84 -40.95 -37.10 -11.98
C LYS A 84 -41.70 -38.15 -12.80
N THR A 85 -40.96 -39.10 -13.36
CA THR A 85 -41.49 -40.31 -13.99
C THR A 85 -42.19 -41.19 -12.95
N GLU A 86 -43.51 -41.33 -13.10
CA GLU A 86 -44.25 -42.59 -12.94
C GLU A 86 -45.43 -42.59 -13.92
#